data_AF-A0AAJ1ZCH9-F1
#
_entry.id   AF-A0AAJ1ZCH9-F1
#
_cell.length_a   1.000
_cell.length_b   1.000
_cell.length_c   1.000
_cell.angle_alpha   90.00
_cell.angle_beta   90.00
_cell.angle_gamma   90.00
#
_symmetry.space_group_name_H-M   'P 1'
#
loop_
_entity.id
_entity.type
_entity.pdbx_description
1 polymer ?
#
loop_
_entity_poly.entity_id
_entity_poly.type
_entity_poly.pdbx_seq_one_letter_code
_entity_poly.pdbx_strand_id
1 'polypeptide(L)'
;MLLVKNTPFTNVVANGVATVNLPIGMSYNKIILALGGTTFTKSMITNINVKVNGKIIYQALGSRLDLINQYRGLQANGGFLTIDFTEPRAKSMVEQYVGNINTASGVSSLTVEVTIAGATAPTLDSYTEYNAPAPLGVIAKQILFTSSFAGSGKFPMKLIDITNRGGLIKRVHFAHGGNLSMLEVKKNGIVIHDNVPTAVNSFWQGEYQKTAQPNIYTYDPCADNNYANAVKTADATALEFNPTFTAADTVTAVVEVLDVLGNM
;
A
#
# COMPACT_ATOMS: atom_id res chain seq x y z
N MET A 1 5.03 -10.91 19.89
CA MET A 1 4.73 -11.25 18.48
C MET A 1 4.73 -12.76 18.33
N LEU A 2 3.81 -13.30 17.54
CA LEU A 2 3.75 -14.72 17.21
C LEU A 2 3.75 -14.87 15.68
N LEU A 3 4.52 -15.80 15.13
CA LEU A 3 4.48 -16.13 13.71
C LEU A 3 3.75 -17.47 13.54
N VAL A 4 2.64 -17.47 12.82
CA VAL A 4 1.72 -18.62 12.76
C VAL A 4 1.36 -18.92 11.30
N LYS A 5 1.36 -20.20 10.92
CA LYS A 5 0.85 -20.63 9.61
C LYS A 5 -0.68 -20.47 9.58
N ASN A 6 -1.19 -19.86 8.53
CA ASN A 6 -2.63 -19.67 8.36
C ASN A 6 -3.31 -20.94 7.85
N THR A 7 -4.64 -20.93 7.86
CA THR A 7 -5.46 -21.86 7.10
C THR A 7 -5.07 -21.84 5.62
N PRO A 8 -5.17 -22.98 4.92
CA PRO A 8 -4.73 -23.06 3.53
C PRO A 8 -5.61 -22.20 2.61
N PHE A 9 -5.00 -21.66 1.56
CA PHE A 9 -5.76 -21.04 0.47
C PHE A 9 -6.58 -22.11 -0.27
N THR A 10 -7.79 -21.72 -0.66
CA THR A 10 -8.64 -22.47 -1.58
C THR A 10 -8.44 -21.95 -3.00
N ASN A 11 -8.67 -22.80 -4.01
CA ASN A 11 -8.62 -22.42 -5.44
C ASN A 11 -7.26 -21.83 -5.89
N VAL A 12 -6.15 -22.39 -5.40
CA VAL A 12 -4.79 -22.06 -5.87
C VAL A 12 -4.54 -22.75 -7.21
N VAL A 13 -4.96 -22.11 -8.29
CA VAL A 13 -4.84 -22.64 -9.66
C VAL A 13 -4.40 -21.53 -10.63
N ALA A 14 -3.91 -21.93 -11.80
CA ALA A 14 -3.58 -20.99 -12.87
C ALA A 14 -4.82 -20.18 -13.27
N ASN A 15 -4.67 -18.87 -13.45
CA ASN A 15 -5.76 -17.96 -13.87
C ASN A 15 -6.96 -17.93 -12.90
N GLY A 16 -6.79 -18.39 -11.66
CA GLY A 16 -7.81 -18.43 -10.63
C GLY A 16 -7.69 -17.30 -9.60
N VAL A 17 -8.73 -17.18 -8.76
CA VAL A 17 -8.72 -16.35 -7.55
C VAL A 17 -8.58 -17.26 -6.34
N ALA A 18 -7.40 -17.28 -5.75
CA ALA A 18 -7.13 -18.01 -4.53
C ALA A 18 -7.69 -17.22 -3.33
N THR A 19 -8.41 -17.88 -2.44
CA THR A 19 -9.05 -17.21 -1.29
C THR A 19 -8.74 -17.92 0.02
N VAL A 20 -8.49 -17.15 1.09
CA VAL A 20 -8.39 -17.64 2.46
C VAL A 20 -9.22 -16.76 3.40
N ASN A 21 -9.94 -17.40 4.32
CA ASN A 21 -10.59 -16.72 5.45
C ASN A 21 -9.70 -16.90 6.68
N LEU A 22 -9.27 -15.77 7.23
CA LEU A 22 -8.35 -15.72 8.36
C LEU A 22 -9.15 -15.67 9.68
N PRO A 23 -8.70 -16.38 10.73
CA PRO A 23 -9.43 -16.46 12.00
C PRO A 23 -9.50 -15.11 12.71
N ILE A 24 -10.65 -14.82 13.30
CA ILE A 24 -10.87 -13.61 14.11
C ILE A 24 -10.38 -13.86 15.55
N GLY A 25 -9.88 -12.82 16.22
CA GLY A 25 -9.56 -12.82 17.66
C GLY A 25 -8.19 -12.24 17.99
N MET A 26 -7.24 -12.24 17.05
CA MET A 26 -5.90 -11.68 17.23
C MET A 26 -5.72 -10.39 16.41
N SER A 27 -4.62 -9.67 16.68
CA SER A 27 -4.27 -8.47 15.91
C SER A 27 -3.25 -8.82 14.82
N TYR A 28 -3.56 -8.52 13.56
CA TYR A 28 -2.73 -8.84 12.41
C TYR A 28 -1.75 -7.69 12.13
N ASN A 29 -0.45 -7.96 12.31
CA ASN A 29 0.62 -7.06 11.92
C ASN A 29 0.94 -7.19 10.43
N LYS A 30 1.16 -8.45 10.00
CA LYS A 30 1.62 -8.78 8.65
C LYS A 30 1.01 -10.08 8.18
N ILE A 31 0.81 -10.20 6.87
CA ILE A 31 0.48 -11.46 6.20
C ILE A 31 1.57 -11.71 5.16
N ILE A 32 2.34 -12.78 5.36
CA ILE A 32 3.42 -13.19 4.47
C ILE A 32 2.88 -14.29 3.55
N LEU A 33 2.88 -14.03 2.26
CA LEU A 33 2.54 -14.98 1.21
C LEU A 33 3.81 -15.73 0.81
N ALA A 34 3.77 -17.06 0.92
CA ALA A 34 4.82 -17.95 0.43
C ALA A 34 4.40 -18.49 -0.94
N LEU A 35 5.10 -18.04 -1.98
CA LEU A 35 4.85 -18.39 -3.37
C LEU A 35 5.69 -19.61 -3.72
N GLY A 36 5.10 -20.61 -4.37
CA GLY A 36 5.81 -21.80 -4.81
C GLY A 36 5.19 -22.45 -6.04
N GLY A 37 5.61 -23.68 -6.31
CA GLY A 37 5.28 -24.39 -7.55
C GLY A 37 6.36 -24.20 -8.61
N THR A 38 6.00 -24.35 -9.89
CA THR A 38 6.99 -24.37 -10.98
C THR A 38 7.37 -22.96 -11.45
N THR A 39 6.40 -22.07 -11.69
CA THR A 39 6.67 -20.74 -12.28
C THR A 39 6.03 -19.57 -11.54
N PHE A 40 5.42 -19.78 -10.38
CA PHE A 40 4.63 -18.73 -9.73
C PHE A 40 5.53 -17.63 -9.15
N THR A 41 5.36 -16.42 -9.66
CA THR A 41 6.15 -15.24 -9.27
C THR A 41 5.24 -14.06 -8.93
N LYS A 42 5.79 -13.01 -8.32
CA LYS A 42 5.02 -11.81 -7.91
C LYS A 42 4.37 -11.06 -9.07
N SER A 43 4.94 -11.12 -10.27
CA SER A 43 4.35 -10.50 -11.48
C SER A 43 3.09 -11.22 -11.95
N MET A 44 2.92 -12.49 -11.58
CA MET A 44 1.73 -13.29 -11.87
C MET A 44 0.60 -13.03 -10.88
N ILE A 45 0.82 -12.20 -9.85
CA ILE A 45 -0.23 -11.76 -8.92
C ILE A 45 -0.78 -10.42 -9.44
N THR A 46 -1.88 -10.49 -10.17
CA THR A 46 -2.49 -9.33 -10.84
C THR A 46 -3.38 -8.51 -9.93
N ASN A 47 -3.87 -9.09 -8.83
CA ASN A 47 -4.61 -8.36 -7.80
C ASN A 47 -4.55 -9.09 -6.45
N ILE A 48 -4.46 -8.32 -5.37
CA ILE A 48 -4.60 -8.76 -3.99
C ILE A 48 -5.69 -7.90 -3.35
N ASN A 49 -6.70 -8.52 -2.75
CA ASN A 49 -7.71 -7.82 -1.96
C ASN A 49 -7.67 -8.34 -0.52
N VAL A 50 -7.42 -7.47 0.45
CA VAL A 50 -7.71 -7.76 1.86
C VAL A 50 -9.04 -7.13 2.21
N LYS A 51 -9.98 -7.98 2.64
CA LYS A 51 -11.35 -7.60 2.97
C LYS A 51 -11.60 -7.71 4.46
N VAL A 52 -12.11 -6.65 5.06
CA VAL A 52 -12.60 -6.63 6.45
C VAL A 52 -14.09 -6.37 6.41
N ASN A 53 -14.89 -7.28 6.98
CA ASN A 53 -16.36 -7.23 6.93
C ASN A 53 -16.90 -7.05 5.50
N GLY A 54 -16.25 -7.71 4.52
CA GLY A 54 -16.60 -7.64 3.10
C GLY A 54 -16.10 -6.39 2.35
N LYS A 55 -15.52 -5.39 3.03
CA LYS A 55 -14.97 -4.18 2.40
C LYS A 55 -13.48 -4.33 2.07
N ILE A 56 -13.06 -3.96 0.87
CA ILE A 56 -11.65 -4.04 0.42
C ILE A 56 -10.84 -2.89 1.02
N ILE A 57 -10.09 -3.15 2.09
CA ILE A 57 -9.27 -2.13 2.75
C ILE A 57 -7.88 -1.99 2.12
N TYR A 58 -7.39 -3.04 1.47
CA TYR A 58 -6.04 -3.10 0.93
C TYR A 58 -6.10 -3.76 -0.43
N GLN A 59 -5.75 -2.99 -1.47
CA GLN A 59 -5.62 -3.47 -2.83
C GLN A 59 -4.18 -3.33 -3.29
N ALA A 60 -3.66 -4.33 -4.01
CA ALA A 60 -2.30 -4.29 -4.54
C ALA A 60 -2.07 -5.20 -5.74
N LEU A 61 -1.06 -4.87 -6.55
CA LEU A 61 -0.47 -5.78 -7.54
C LEU A 61 0.81 -6.36 -6.94
N GLY A 62 1.12 -7.64 -7.18
CA GLY A 62 2.19 -8.33 -6.43
C GLY A 62 3.58 -7.73 -6.64
N SER A 63 3.98 -7.49 -7.88
CA SER A 63 5.26 -6.84 -8.19
C SER A 63 5.36 -5.42 -7.65
N ARG A 64 4.25 -4.66 -7.69
CA ARG A 64 4.21 -3.28 -7.18
C ARG A 64 4.28 -3.23 -5.66
N LEU A 65 3.57 -4.13 -4.97
CA LEU A 65 3.65 -4.27 -3.52
C LEU A 65 5.08 -4.57 -3.07
N ASP A 66 5.81 -5.40 -3.82
CA ASP A 66 7.20 -5.69 -3.52
C ASP A 66 8.10 -4.45 -3.59
N LEU A 67 7.91 -3.61 -4.61
CA LEU A 67 8.64 -2.35 -4.74
C LEU A 67 8.29 -1.38 -3.60
N ILE A 68 7.01 -1.28 -3.23
CA ILE A 68 6.55 -0.46 -2.10
C ILE A 68 7.15 -0.96 -0.78
N ASN A 69 7.19 -2.28 -0.56
CA ASN A 69 7.83 -2.86 0.61
C ASN A 69 9.34 -2.57 0.65
N GLN A 70 10.02 -2.69 -0.48
CA GLN A 70 11.45 -2.34 -0.59
C GLN A 70 11.71 -0.86 -0.36
N TYR A 71 10.82 0.03 -0.81
CA TYR A 71 10.88 1.45 -0.48
C TYR A 71 10.89 1.71 1.03
N ARG A 72 10.03 0.98 1.75
CA ARG A 72 9.95 0.98 3.22
C ARG A 72 11.09 0.19 3.88
N GLY A 73 11.96 -0.42 3.07
CA GLY A 73 13.12 -1.24 3.39
C GLY A 73 12.82 -2.58 4.04
N LEU A 74 11.68 -3.18 3.72
CA LEU A 74 11.45 -4.61 3.91
C LEU A 74 12.29 -5.41 2.91
N GLN A 75 12.56 -6.67 3.27
CA GLN A 75 13.38 -7.57 2.47
C GLN A 75 12.71 -7.94 1.15
N ALA A 76 13.46 -7.90 0.06
CA ALA A 76 13.08 -8.48 -1.23
C ALA A 76 13.45 -9.98 -1.28
N ASN A 77 12.50 -10.82 -1.67
CA ASN A 77 12.74 -12.23 -1.94
C ASN A 77 11.78 -12.76 -3.01
N GLY A 78 12.26 -13.49 -4.02
CA GLY A 78 11.42 -13.97 -5.12
C GLY A 78 10.27 -14.90 -4.70
N GLY A 79 10.45 -15.69 -3.64
CA GLY A 79 9.47 -16.66 -3.15
C GLY A 79 8.52 -16.13 -2.08
N PHE A 80 8.67 -14.87 -1.63
CA PHE A 80 7.84 -14.32 -0.56
C PHE A 80 7.34 -12.90 -0.88
N LEU A 81 6.09 -12.63 -0.54
CA LEU A 81 5.49 -11.30 -0.64
C LEU A 81 4.76 -10.95 0.65
N THR A 82 5.06 -9.80 1.24
CA THR A 82 4.46 -9.38 2.51
C THR A 82 3.37 -8.34 2.29
N ILE A 83 2.22 -8.53 2.92
CA ILE A 83 1.22 -7.49 3.14
C ILE A 83 1.46 -6.98 4.56
N ASP A 84 1.99 -5.76 4.69
CA ASP A 84 2.40 -5.19 5.97
C ASP A 84 1.48 -4.04 6.40
N PHE A 85 0.80 -4.21 7.53
CA PHE A 85 -0.07 -3.20 8.13
C PHE A 85 0.64 -2.35 9.18
N THR A 86 1.84 -2.76 9.59
CA THR A 86 2.67 -2.05 10.57
C THR A 86 3.48 -0.94 9.91
N GLU A 87 4.20 -0.16 10.70
CA GLU A 87 5.27 0.74 10.28
C GLU A 87 6.56 0.38 11.04
N PRO A 88 7.35 -0.61 10.55
CA PRO A 88 8.39 -1.25 11.35
C PRO A 88 9.56 -0.33 11.75
N ARG A 89 9.67 0.85 11.12
CA ARG A 89 10.70 1.87 11.40
C ARG A 89 10.15 3.10 12.11
N ALA A 90 8.90 3.08 12.57
CA ALA A 90 8.32 4.18 13.31
C ALA A 90 9.12 4.50 14.58
N LYS A 91 9.12 5.78 14.97
CA LYS A 91 9.86 6.26 16.15
C LYS A 91 9.24 5.80 17.47
N SER A 92 7.96 5.45 17.47
CA SER A 92 7.24 4.96 18.64
C SER A 92 6.53 3.63 18.37
N MET A 93 6.35 2.86 19.45
CA MET A 93 5.59 1.60 19.40
C MET A 93 4.13 1.83 18.99
N VAL A 94 3.54 2.95 19.40
CA VAL A 94 2.14 3.28 19.06
C VAL A 94 2.01 3.50 17.55
N GLU A 95 2.90 4.29 16.96
CA GLU A 95 2.91 4.52 15.50
C GLU A 95 3.23 3.24 14.72
N GLN A 96 4.10 2.39 15.24
CA GLN A 96 4.47 1.13 14.58
C GLN A 96 3.24 0.23 14.34
N TYR A 97 2.30 0.18 15.29
CA TYR A 97 1.17 -0.74 15.25
C TYR A 97 -0.19 -0.06 14.98
N VAL A 98 -0.20 1.25 14.71
CA VAL A 98 -1.43 2.03 14.53
C VAL A 98 -2.30 1.53 13.37
N GLY A 99 -1.69 0.92 12.36
CA GLY A 99 -2.37 0.44 11.15
C GLY A 99 -2.83 -1.02 11.22
N ASN A 100 -2.57 -1.73 12.32
CA ASN A 100 -2.89 -3.15 12.45
C ASN A 100 -4.38 -3.46 12.26
N ILE A 101 -4.66 -4.64 11.71
CA ILE A 101 -6.03 -5.15 11.67
C ILE A 101 -6.29 -5.89 12.98
N ASN A 102 -6.83 -5.15 13.96
CA ASN A 102 -7.22 -5.67 15.25
C ASN A 102 -8.62 -6.29 15.16
N THR A 103 -8.75 -7.58 15.49
CA THR A 103 -9.99 -8.34 15.22
C THR A 103 -10.73 -8.84 16.46
N ALA A 104 -10.30 -8.49 17.69
CA ALA A 104 -10.95 -9.00 18.90
C ALA A 104 -12.40 -8.48 19.07
N SER A 105 -12.72 -7.33 18.48
CA SER A 105 -14.07 -6.76 18.41
C SER A 105 -14.19 -5.82 17.20
N GLY A 106 -15.40 -5.67 16.65
CA GLY A 106 -15.66 -4.82 15.47
C GLY A 106 -15.37 -5.47 14.10
N VAL A 107 -14.88 -6.72 14.09
CA VAL A 107 -14.63 -7.50 12.87
C VAL A 107 -15.40 -8.82 12.93
N SER A 108 -16.22 -9.07 11.91
CA SER A 108 -16.94 -10.31 11.68
C SER A 108 -16.23 -11.22 10.66
N SER A 109 -15.47 -10.64 9.72
CA SER A 109 -14.71 -11.41 8.74
C SER A 109 -13.43 -10.70 8.30
N LEU A 110 -12.37 -11.49 8.08
CA LEU A 110 -11.12 -11.08 7.46
C LEU A 110 -10.78 -12.09 6.36
N THR A 111 -10.76 -11.63 5.11
CA THR A 111 -10.56 -12.46 3.93
C THR A 111 -9.43 -11.90 3.08
N VAL A 112 -8.57 -12.76 2.55
CA VAL A 112 -7.55 -12.39 1.57
C VAL A 112 -7.84 -13.13 0.27
N GLU A 113 -7.91 -12.37 -0.83
CA GLU A 113 -8.05 -12.87 -2.19
C GLU A 113 -6.80 -12.52 -2.99
N VAL A 114 -6.26 -13.50 -3.72
CA VAL A 114 -5.10 -13.35 -4.59
C VAL A 114 -5.48 -13.83 -5.98
N THR A 115 -5.51 -12.92 -6.95
CA THR A 115 -5.74 -13.25 -8.37
C THR A 115 -4.42 -13.64 -9.01
N ILE A 116 -4.35 -14.86 -9.53
CA ILE A 116 -3.17 -15.46 -10.14
C ILE A 116 -3.39 -15.49 -11.66
N ALA A 117 -2.41 -15.06 -12.46
CA ALA A 117 -2.46 -15.14 -13.92
C ALA A 117 -1.12 -15.62 -14.51
N GLY A 118 -1.18 -16.56 -15.46
CA GLY A 118 0.01 -17.04 -16.19
C GLY A 118 0.96 -17.97 -15.42
N ALA A 119 0.58 -18.46 -14.23
CA ALA A 119 1.38 -19.42 -13.46
C ALA A 119 1.12 -20.88 -13.90
N THR A 120 2.16 -21.71 -13.91
CA THR A 120 2.05 -23.17 -14.10
C THR A 120 2.18 -23.86 -12.75
N ALA A 121 1.15 -24.65 -12.38
CA ALA A 121 1.05 -25.37 -11.11
C ALA A 121 1.43 -24.51 -9.88
N PRO A 122 0.77 -23.37 -9.64
CA PRO A 122 1.10 -22.49 -8.51
C PRO A 122 0.80 -23.17 -7.18
N THR A 123 1.64 -22.92 -6.17
CA THR A 123 1.31 -23.18 -4.77
C THR A 123 1.36 -21.87 -3.99
N LEU A 124 0.49 -21.73 -3.00
CA LEU A 124 0.35 -20.52 -2.20
C LEU A 124 0.01 -20.90 -0.76
N ASP A 125 0.94 -20.61 0.14
CA ASP A 125 0.74 -20.68 1.59
C ASP A 125 0.79 -19.26 2.18
N SER A 126 0.28 -19.09 3.40
CA SER A 126 0.49 -17.83 4.12
C SER A 126 0.78 -18.01 5.60
N TYR A 127 1.49 -17.03 6.15
CA TYR A 127 1.89 -16.94 7.54
C TYR A 127 1.54 -15.55 8.06
N THR A 128 1.03 -15.47 9.28
CA THR A 128 0.68 -14.19 9.91
C THR A 128 1.60 -13.91 11.07
N GLU A 129 2.00 -12.65 11.18
CA GLU A 129 2.59 -12.10 12.39
C GLU A 129 1.48 -11.49 13.26
N TYR A 130 1.25 -12.07 14.44
CA TYR A 130 0.25 -11.61 15.39
C TYR A 130 0.84 -10.74 16.50
N ASN A 131 0.01 -9.81 16.96
CA ASN A 131 0.13 -9.16 18.25
C ASN A 131 -1.06 -9.52 19.17
N ALA A 132 -1.01 -9.09 20.42
CA ALA A 132 -2.07 -9.30 21.40
C ALA A 132 -3.44 -8.84 20.86
N PRO A 133 -4.54 -9.54 21.22
CA PRO A 133 -5.90 -9.15 20.86
C PRO A 133 -6.21 -7.69 21.21
N ALA A 134 -6.82 -6.97 20.27
CA ALA A 134 -7.31 -5.61 20.47
C ALA A 134 -8.61 -5.38 19.67
N PRO A 135 -9.45 -4.39 20.05
CA PRO A 135 -10.60 -3.99 19.25
C PRO A 135 -10.16 -3.29 17.96
N LEU A 136 -10.99 -3.37 16.92
CA LEU A 136 -10.78 -2.66 15.67
C LEU A 136 -10.68 -1.15 15.91
N GLY A 137 -9.59 -0.56 15.44
CA GLY A 137 -9.37 0.88 15.48
C GLY A 137 -9.20 1.46 14.10
N VAL A 138 -8.31 2.44 14.01
CA VAL A 138 -7.75 2.90 12.73
C VAL A 138 -6.98 1.75 12.09
N ILE A 139 -7.08 1.62 10.76
CA ILE A 139 -6.42 0.58 9.98
C ILE A 139 -5.59 1.18 8.86
N ALA A 140 -4.51 0.49 8.49
CA ALA A 140 -3.79 0.78 7.26
C ALA A 140 -4.64 0.34 6.05
N LYS A 141 -4.93 1.28 5.18
CA LYS A 141 -5.57 1.04 3.88
C LYS A 141 -4.58 1.33 2.76
N GLN A 142 -4.74 0.58 1.67
CA GLN A 142 -4.02 0.83 0.43
C GLN A 142 -5.00 0.84 -0.73
N ILE A 143 -5.08 1.98 -1.42
CA ILE A 143 -6.08 2.23 -2.46
C ILE A 143 -5.39 2.66 -3.75
N LEU A 144 -5.85 2.14 -4.89
CA LEU A 144 -5.26 2.38 -6.21
C LEU A 144 -6.11 3.32 -7.06
N PHE A 145 -5.45 4.24 -7.76
CA PHE A 145 -6.06 5.12 -8.76
C PHE A 145 -5.21 5.11 -10.02
N THR A 146 -5.80 4.77 -11.16
CA THR A 146 -5.10 4.76 -12.44
C THR A 146 -5.61 5.89 -13.33
N SER A 147 -4.70 6.60 -13.98
CA SER A 147 -5.02 7.66 -14.94
C SER A 147 -3.98 7.67 -16.06
N SER A 148 -4.43 7.97 -17.26
CA SER A 148 -3.58 8.09 -18.45
C SER A 148 -3.47 9.54 -18.87
N PHE A 149 -2.26 9.97 -19.22
CA PHE A 149 -1.93 11.33 -19.64
C PHE A 149 -1.38 11.27 -21.06
N ALA A 150 -1.99 12.02 -21.98
CA ALA A 150 -1.78 11.86 -23.43
C ALA A 150 -0.57 12.65 -23.98
N GLY A 151 0.23 13.30 -23.14
CA GLY A 151 1.34 14.12 -23.60
C GLY A 151 2.24 14.59 -22.45
N SER A 152 3.19 15.46 -22.79
CA SER A 152 4.05 16.12 -21.82
C SER A 152 3.35 17.31 -21.16
N GLY A 153 3.81 17.68 -19.97
CA GLY A 153 3.28 18.81 -19.19
C GLY A 153 2.76 18.40 -17.82
N LYS A 154 2.23 19.38 -17.10
CA LYS A 154 1.68 19.22 -15.74
C LYS A 154 0.18 18.97 -15.83
N PHE A 155 -0.28 17.89 -15.22
CA PHE A 155 -1.69 17.51 -15.22
C PHE A 155 -2.17 17.25 -13.79
N PRO A 156 -3.40 17.66 -13.44
CA PRO A 156 -3.99 17.25 -12.18
C PRO A 156 -4.37 15.77 -12.24
N MET A 157 -3.86 14.99 -11.29
CA MET A 157 -4.29 13.62 -11.05
C MET A 157 -5.31 13.61 -9.90
N LYS A 158 -6.56 13.28 -10.22
CA LYS A 158 -7.60 13.14 -9.22
C LYS A 158 -7.41 11.83 -8.46
N LEU A 159 -7.03 11.92 -7.19
CA LEU A 159 -7.14 10.81 -6.24
C LEU A 159 -8.51 10.89 -5.54
N ILE A 160 -8.83 9.89 -4.71
CA ILE A 160 -10.08 9.90 -3.93
C ILE A 160 -10.29 11.22 -3.19
N ASP A 161 -11.55 11.63 -3.11
CA ASP A 161 -11.99 12.71 -2.26
C ASP A 161 -12.05 12.23 -0.80
N ILE A 162 -10.87 11.94 -0.24
CA ILE A 162 -10.67 11.74 1.21
C ILE A 162 -10.67 13.08 1.96
N THR A 163 -10.58 14.18 1.22
CA THR A 163 -10.96 15.53 1.65
C THR A 163 -12.19 15.46 2.55
N ASN A 164 -12.06 15.99 3.76
CA ASN A 164 -13.12 16.05 4.76
C ASN A 164 -13.65 14.70 5.30
N ARG A 165 -12.99 13.57 5.02
CA ARG A 165 -13.34 12.24 5.60
C ARG A 165 -12.50 11.86 6.82
N GLY A 166 -11.37 12.53 7.03
CA GLY A 166 -10.57 12.40 8.25
C GLY A 166 -9.49 11.32 8.25
N GLY A 167 -9.23 10.69 7.10
CA GLY A 167 -8.07 9.81 6.93
C GLY A 167 -6.73 10.58 7.00
N LEU A 168 -5.66 9.87 7.37
CA LEU A 168 -4.30 10.39 7.40
C LEU A 168 -3.50 9.76 6.26
N ILE A 169 -3.16 10.54 5.23
CA ILE A 169 -2.33 10.04 4.14
C ILE A 169 -0.90 9.98 4.63
N LYS A 170 -0.37 8.77 4.75
CA LYS A 170 1.03 8.56 5.08
C LYS A 170 1.89 8.86 3.87
N ARG A 171 1.57 8.21 2.75
CA ARG A 171 2.42 8.15 1.55
C ARG A 171 1.56 7.96 0.29
N VAL A 172 2.04 8.45 -0.85
CA VAL A 172 1.47 8.17 -2.17
C VAL A 172 2.58 7.74 -3.13
N HIS A 173 2.44 6.57 -3.73
CA HIS A 173 3.39 6.03 -4.70
C HIS A 173 2.81 6.12 -6.12
N PHE A 174 3.39 6.97 -6.96
CA PHE A 174 3.00 7.13 -8.36
C PHE A 174 3.84 6.19 -9.23
N ALA A 175 3.33 5.00 -9.51
CA ALA A 175 3.96 4.07 -10.44
C ALA A 175 3.66 4.49 -11.89
N HIS A 176 4.68 4.65 -12.71
CA HIS A 176 4.58 5.23 -14.06
C HIS A 176 5.43 4.47 -15.09
N GLY A 177 5.40 4.86 -16.36
CA GLY A 177 6.12 4.23 -17.48
C GLY A 177 7.52 4.80 -17.74
N GLY A 178 8.02 5.67 -16.86
CA GLY A 178 9.31 6.34 -16.99
C GLY A 178 9.25 7.84 -17.32
N ASN A 179 8.07 8.42 -17.55
CA ASN A 179 7.96 9.81 -18.02
C ASN A 179 7.58 10.84 -16.95
N LEU A 180 7.22 10.43 -15.72
CA LEU A 180 6.98 11.36 -14.61
C LEU A 180 8.32 11.97 -14.16
N SER A 181 8.47 13.29 -14.27
CA SER A 181 9.72 14.00 -13.97
C SER A 181 9.70 14.77 -12.66
N MET A 182 8.54 15.30 -12.24
CA MET A 182 8.36 16.06 -11.00
C MET A 182 6.93 15.96 -10.50
N LEU A 183 6.73 16.28 -9.22
CA LEU A 183 5.42 16.33 -8.59
C LEU A 183 5.21 17.66 -7.87
N GLU A 184 4.03 18.23 -7.98
CA GLU A 184 3.52 19.28 -7.11
C GLU A 184 2.31 18.75 -6.31
N VAL A 185 2.24 19.04 -5.02
CA VAL A 185 1.11 18.70 -4.16
C VAL A 185 0.60 19.97 -3.48
N LYS A 186 -0.72 20.17 -3.53
CA LYS A 186 -1.38 21.30 -2.86
C LYS A 186 -2.48 20.81 -1.93
N LYS A 187 -2.61 21.48 -0.79
CA LYS A 187 -3.74 21.34 0.13
C LYS A 187 -4.38 22.70 0.31
N ASN A 188 -5.67 22.81 0.02
CA ASN A 188 -6.45 24.05 0.10
C ASN A 188 -5.80 25.21 -0.68
N GLY A 189 -5.24 24.90 -1.86
CA GLY A 189 -4.51 25.87 -2.70
C GLY A 189 -3.07 26.18 -2.23
N ILE A 190 -2.66 25.76 -1.04
CA ILE A 190 -1.32 25.95 -0.51
C ILE A 190 -0.42 24.82 -1.00
N VAL A 191 0.74 25.18 -1.57
CA VAL A 191 1.75 24.21 -1.99
C VAL A 191 2.43 23.61 -0.76
N ILE A 192 2.36 22.28 -0.65
CA ILE A 192 3.01 21.50 0.42
C ILE A 192 4.17 20.65 -0.11
N HIS A 193 4.33 20.60 -1.43
CA HIS A 193 5.41 19.92 -2.15
C HIS A 193 5.51 20.59 -3.53
N ASP A 194 6.57 21.34 -3.80
CA ASP A 194 6.61 22.29 -4.92
C ASP A 194 7.46 21.78 -6.10
N ASN A 195 6.78 21.24 -7.12
CA ASN A 195 7.36 20.80 -8.40
C ASN A 195 8.71 20.05 -8.22
N VAL A 196 8.81 19.20 -7.21
CA VAL A 196 10.09 18.59 -6.81
C VAL A 196 10.49 17.56 -7.86
N PRO A 197 11.69 17.67 -8.47
CA PRO A 197 12.17 16.70 -9.43
C PRO A 197 12.40 15.31 -8.80
N THR A 198 12.18 14.26 -9.59
CA THR A 198 12.38 12.87 -9.17
C THR A 198 13.76 12.62 -8.57
N ALA A 199 14.81 13.20 -9.16
CA ALA A 199 16.18 13.06 -8.67
C ALA A 199 16.37 13.67 -7.27
N VAL A 200 15.84 14.87 -7.04
CA VAL A 200 15.94 15.56 -5.73
C VAL A 200 15.15 14.79 -4.68
N ASN A 201 13.92 14.40 -5.00
CA ASN A 201 13.08 13.61 -4.12
C ASN A 201 13.72 12.27 -3.72
N SER A 202 14.33 11.58 -4.69
CA SER A 202 15.00 10.30 -4.45
C SER A 202 16.24 10.45 -3.56
N PHE A 203 17.03 11.52 -3.77
CA PHE A 203 18.17 11.83 -2.91
C PHE A 203 17.71 12.09 -1.47
N TRP A 204 16.74 12.97 -1.27
CA TRP A 204 16.20 13.32 0.06
C TRP A 204 15.61 12.10 0.79
N GLN A 205 14.89 11.24 0.08
CA GLN A 205 14.37 9.98 0.63
C GLN A 205 15.49 9.02 1.06
N GLY A 206 16.60 8.99 0.32
CA GLY A 206 17.80 8.23 0.65
C GLY A 206 18.42 8.67 1.98
N GLU A 207 18.39 9.96 2.30
CA GLU A 207 18.87 10.47 3.60
C GLU A 207 18.09 9.90 4.79
N TYR A 208 16.82 9.52 4.56
CA TYR A 208 15.97 8.84 5.55
C TYR A 208 15.90 7.32 5.39
N GLN A 209 16.89 6.72 4.73
CA GLN A 209 17.01 5.26 4.58
C GLN A 209 15.81 4.62 3.87
N LYS A 210 15.16 5.38 2.99
CA LYS A 210 14.19 4.84 2.02
C LYS A 210 14.93 4.43 0.75
N THR A 211 14.41 3.41 0.08
CA THR A 211 14.99 2.92 -1.17
C THR A 211 14.10 3.34 -2.33
N ALA A 212 14.41 4.47 -2.98
CA ALA A 212 13.70 4.90 -4.18
C ALA A 212 13.65 3.78 -5.23
N GLN A 213 12.47 3.56 -5.84
CA GLN A 213 12.25 2.46 -6.77
C GLN A 213 12.16 2.99 -8.21
N PRO A 214 12.73 2.27 -9.19
CA PRO A 214 12.59 2.64 -10.60
C PRO A 214 11.12 2.81 -10.98
N ASN A 215 10.83 3.87 -11.73
CA ASN A 215 9.49 4.19 -12.24
C ASN A 215 8.40 4.32 -11.15
N ILE A 216 8.80 4.69 -9.92
CA ILE A 216 7.89 5.06 -8.84
C ILE A 216 8.34 6.38 -8.24
N TYR A 217 7.57 7.44 -8.47
CA TYR A 217 7.72 8.67 -7.71
C TYR A 217 6.94 8.51 -6.40
N THR A 218 7.63 8.52 -5.26
CA THR A 218 6.96 8.48 -3.95
C THR A 218 6.84 9.88 -3.37
N TYR A 219 5.63 10.31 -3.01
CA TYR A 219 5.42 11.43 -2.08
C TYR A 219 5.30 10.87 -0.66
N ASP A 220 6.24 11.24 0.21
CA ASP A 220 6.34 10.71 1.57
C ASP A 220 6.57 11.85 2.58
N PRO A 221 5.50 12.50 3.08
CA PRO A 221 5.62 13.48 4.17
C PRO A 221 6.13 12.85 5.48
N CYS A 222 6.12 11.52 5.61
CA CYS A 222 6.59 10.76 6.76
C CYS A 222 7.95 10.08 6.50
N ALA A 223 8.77 10.61 5.57
CA ALA A 223 10.03 9.96 5.17
C ALA A 223 10.96 9.73 6.36
N ASP A 224 10.95 10.63 7.34
CA ASP A 224 11.72 10.55 8.58
C ASP A 224 11.19 9.52 9.59
N ASN A 225 10.18 8.73 9.23
CA ASN A 225 9.45 7.78 10.07
C ASN A 225 8.69 8.43 11.24
N ASN A 226 8.39 9.73 11.17
CA ASN A 226 7.47 10.41 12.08
C ASN A 226 6.09 10.50 11.41
N TYR A 227 5.13 9.75 11.92
CA TYR A 227 3.81 9.64 11.28
C TYR A 227 2.88 10.79 11.68
N ALA A 228 3.28 11.65 12.62
CA ALA A 228 2.60 12.90 12.90
C ALA A 228 2.62 13.88 11.69
N ASN A 229 3.58 13.70 10.77
CA ASN A 229 3.72 14.49 9.55
C ASN A 229 2.72 14.08 8.45
N ALA A 230 1.96 12.98 8.64
CA ALA A 230 0.98 12.50 7.68
C ALA A 230 -0.02 13.61 7.31
N VAL A 231 -0.40 13.66 6.03
CA VAL A 231 -1.34 14.68 5.56
C VAL A 231 -2.72 14.38 6.10
N LYS A 232 -3.16 15.24 7.02
CA LYS A 232 -4.52 15.25 7.57
C LYS A 232 -5.50 15.69 6.47
N THR A 233 -6.55 14.90 6.27
CA THR A 233 -7.58 15.20 5.27
C THR A 233 -8.84 15.82 5.86
N ALA A 234 -9.03 15.76 7.18
CA ALA A 234 -10.21 16.31 7.87
C ALA A 234 -10.41 17.81 7.62
N ASP A 235 -9.31 18.55 7.49
CA ASP A 235 -9.26 20.01 7.27
C ASP A 235 -8.96 20.36 5.81
N ALA A 236 -8.89 19.38 4.92
CA ALA A 236 -8.77 19.63 3.49
C ALA A 236 -10.15 19.92 2.91
N THR A 237 -10.27 21.00 2.13
CA THR A 237 -11.36 21.30 1.19
C THR A 237 -10.96 20.96 -0.25
N ALA A 238 -9.65 20.94 -0.54
CA ALA A 238 -9.09 20.43 -1.77
C ALA A 238 -7.72 19.80 -1.49
N LEU A 239 -7.44 18.67 -2.13
CA LEU A 239 -6.12 18.05 -2.15
C LEU A 239 -5.78 17.69 -3.60
N GLU A 240 -4.72 18.31 -4.12
CA GLU A 240 -4.34 18.22 -5.52
C GLU A 240 -2.96 17.57 -5.65
N PHE A 241 -2.87 16.61 -6.56
CA PHE A 241 -1.60 15.99 -6.96
C PHE A 241 -1.38 16.30 -8.43
N ASN A 242 -0.33 17.04 -8.73
CA ASN A 242 -0.06 17.62 -10.04
C ASN A 242 1.28 17.06 -10.57
N PRO A 243 1.33 15.80 -11.04
CA PRO A 243 2.51 15.26 -11.68
C PRO A 243 2.79 15.98 -13.01
N THR A 244 4.08 16.13 -13.32
CA THR A 244 4.53 16.61 -14.63
C THR A 244 5.24 15.50 -15.37
N PHE A 245 4.91 15.37 -16.66
CA PHE A 245 5.44 14.33 -17.53
C PHE A 245 6.28 14.89 -18.68
N THR A 246 7.26 14.12 -19.13
CA THR A 246 8.09 14.42 -20.30
C THR A 246 7.48 13.91 -21.61
N ALA A 247 6.54 12.97 -21.53
CA ALA A 247 5.79 12.39 -22.65
C ALA A 247 4.50 11.74 -22.13
N ALA A 248 3.71 11.14 -23.02
CA ALA A 248 2.51 10.38 -22.61
C ALA A 248 2.88 9.26 -21.63
N ASP A 249 2.04 9.04 -20.62
CA ASP A 249 2.27 8.03 -19.58
C ASP A 249 0.95 7.53 -18.99
N THR A 250 0.96 6.34 -18.39
CA THR A 250 -0.13 5.84 -17.55
C THR A 250 0.38 5.63 -16.14
N VAL A 251 -0.23 6.35 -15.20
CA VAL A 251 0.17 6.33 -13.79
C VAL A 251 -0.86 5.56 -12.97
N THR A 252 -0.37 4.70 -12.09
CA THR A 252 -1.17 4.17 -10.98
C THR A 252 -0.63 4.74 -9.67
N ALA A 253 -1.40 5.61 -9.04
CA ALA A 253 -1.14 6.10 -7.70
C ALA A 253 -1.63 5.06 -6.67
N VAL A 254 -0.75 4.68 -5.76
CA VAL A 254 -1.04 3.83 -4.61
C VAL A 254 -1.02 4.71 -3.37
N VAL A 255 -2.20 4.93 -2.78
CA VAL A 255 -2.37 5.77 -1.59
C VAL A 255 -2.33 4.88 -0.36
N GLU A 256 -1.34 5.12 0.52
CA GLU A 256 -1.28 4.52 1.85
C GLU A 256 -1.86 5.48 2.88
N VAL A 257 -2.99 5.09 3.48
CA VAL A 257 -3.77 5.95 4.38
C VAL A 257 -4.10 5.19 5.67
N LEU A 258 -4.08 5.89 6.79
CA LEU A 258 -4.64 5.42 8.06
C LEU A 258 -6.05 5.98 8.20
N ASP A 259 -7.04 5.11 8.37
CA ASP A 259 -8.43 5.53 8.42
C ASP A 259 -9.32 4.50 9.14
N VAL A 260 -10.52 4.87 9.54
CA VAL A 260 -11.49 3.95 10.12
C VAL A 260 -12.20 3.13 9.04
N LEU A 261 -12.63 1.91 9.37
CA LEU A 261 -13.33 1.02 8.41
C LEU A 261 -14.59 1.65 7.79
N GLY A 262 -15.27 2.54 8.54
CA GLY A 262 -16.50 3.20 8.10
C GLY A 262 -16.31 4.12 6.89
N ASN A 263 -15.15 4.77 6.77
CA ASN A 263 -14.86 5.85 5.83
C ASN A 263 -14.51 5.39 4.40
N MET A 264 -15.03 4.24 3.98
CA MET A 264 -14.85 3.70 2.62
C MET A 264 -15.99 4.11 1.70
#